data_AF-W1YBB1-F1
#
_entry.id   AF-W1YBB1-F1
#
_cell.length_a   1.000
_cell.length_b   1.000
_cell.length_c   1.000
_cell.angle_alpha   90.00
_cell.angle_beta   90.00
_cell.angle_gamma   90.00
#
_symmetry.space_group_name_H-M   'P 1'
#
loop_
_entity.id
_entity.type
_entity.pdbx_description
1 polymer ?
#
loop_
_entity_poly.entity_id
_entity_poly.type
_entity_poly.pdbx_seq_one_letter_code
_entity_poly.pdbx_strand_id
1 'polypeptide(L)' 'FNGLVKELNAAPPESEEKLAVLRVMRMLEDKSGRNNQVVKQYMAKRWSEKFHGQRDIQAQLMSHLDYALAHTDWHAERQA' A
#
# COMPACT_ATOMS: atom_id res chain seq x y z
N PHE A 1 -4.03 -8.77 -5.35
CA PHE A 1 -4.11 -7.32 -5.68
C PHE A 1 -5.47 -6.64 -5.43
N ASN A 2 -6.60 -7.36 -5.28
CA ASN A 2 -7.94 -6.70 -5.13
C ASN A 2 -8.23 -6.01 -3.79
N GLY A 3 -7.28 -5.92 -2.85
CA GLY A 3 -7.51 -5.34 -1.53
C GLY A 3 -7.69 -3.82 -1.54
N LEU A 4 -6.72 -3.09 -2.08
CA LEU A 4 -6.73 -1.62 -2.12
C LEU A 4 -7.77 -1.09 -3.12
N VAL A 5 -7.99 -1.79 -4.24
CA VAL A 5 -9.05 -1.45 -5.21
C VAL A 5 -10.43 -1.52 -4.58
N LYS A 6 -10.71 -2.52 -3.73
CA LYS A 6 -11.98 -2.60 -3.00
C LYS A 6 -12.16 -1.44 -2.02
N GLU A 7 -11.09 -1.05 -1.32
CA GLU A 7 -11.11 0.07 -0.39
C GLU A 7 -11.29 1.41 -1.11
N LEU A 8 -10.63 1.59 -2.25
CA LEU A 8 -10.80 2.74 -3.13
C LEU A 8 -12.25 2.91 -3.60
N ASN A 9 -12.89 1.79 -3.97
CA ASN A 9 -14.27 1.78 -4.43
C ASN A 9 -15.29 2.00 -3.30
N ALA A 10 -14.92 1.63 -2.07
CA ALA A 10 -15.78 1.81 -0.89
C ALA A 10 -15.63 3.19 -0.24
N ALA A 11 -14.51 3.88 -0.44
CA ALA A 11 -14.28 5.21 0.11
C ALA A 11 -15.25 6.25 -0.50
N PRO A 12 -15.77 7.20 0.31
CA PRO A 12 -16.69 8.22 -0.19
C PRO A 12 -16.09 9.02 -1.37
N PRO A 13 -16.92 9.48 -2.32
CA PRO A 13 -16.46 10.37 -3.38
C PRO A 13 -15.83 11.64 -2.80
N GLU A 14 -14.77 12.13 -3.45
CA GLU A 14 -14.11 13.40 -3.09
C GLU A 14 -13.60 13.46 -1.63
N SER A 15 -13.35 12.29 -1.01
CA SER A 15 -12.92 12.21 0.38
C SER A 15 -11.41 12.05 0.55
N GLU A 16 -10.91 12.49 1.70
CA GLU A 16 -9.51 12.31 2.10
C GLU A 16 -9.12 10.84 2.19
N GLU A 17 -10.04 9.95 2.60
CA GLU A 17 -9.81 8.51 2.63
C GLU A 17 -9.56 7.96 1.23
N LYS A 18 -10.36 8.39 0.25
CA LYS A 18 -10.20 7.97 -1.15
C LYS A 18 -8.88 8.46 -1.72
N LEU A 19 -8.51 9.71 -1.42
CA LEU A 19 -7.23 10.28 -1.81
C LEU A 19 -6.05 9.54 -1.16
N ALA A 20 -6.16 9.14 0.11
CA ALA A 20 -5.13 8.38 0.80
C ALA A 20 -4.90 7.01 0.13
N VAL A 21 -5.96 6.29 -0.22
CA VAL A 21 -5.86 5.00 -0.95
C VAL A 21 -5.16 5.20 -2.29
N LEU A 22 -5.58 6.20 -3.08
CA LEU A 22 -4.97 6.52 -4.38
C LEU A 22 -3.47 6.83 -4.27
N ARG A 23 -3.09 7.66 -3.29
CA ARG A 23 -1.68 8.01 -3.06
C ARG A 23 -0.86 6.76 -2.74
N VAL A 24 -1.33 5.88 -1.87
CA VAL A 24 -0.63 4.64 -1.52
C VAL A 24 -0.54 3.70 -2.71
N MET A 25 -1.60 3.54 -3.51
CA MET A 25 -1.56 2.74 -4.73
C MET A 25 -0.51 3.25 -5.72
N ARG A 26 -0.46 4.57 -5.95
CA ARG A 26 0.57 5.18 -6.81
C ARG A 26 1.97 4.96 -6.25
N MET A 27 2.18 5.17 -4.95
CA MET A 27 3.48 4.97 -4.32
C MET A 27 3.92 3.49 -4.35
N LEU A 28 3.00 2.53 -4.37
CA LEU A 28 3.37 1.11 -4.54
C LEU A 28 3.87 0.80 -5.96
N GLU A 29 3.43 1.55 -6.97
CA GLU A 29 3.74 1.32 -8.38
C GLU A 29 4.96 2.12 -8.88
N ASP A 30 5.03 3.40 -8.51
CA ASP A 30 6.01 4.37 -9.00
C ASP A 30 6.97 4.76 -7.87
N LYS A 31 8.27 4.53 -8.07
CA LYS A 31 9.32 4.82 -7.10
C LYS A 31 9.63 6.32 -7.00
N SER A 32 9.45 7.09 -8.07
CA SER A 32 9.89 8.50 -8.15
C SER A 32 9.21 9.41 -7.13
N GLY A 33 7.96 9.11 -6.76
CA GLY A 33 7.17 9.83 -5.75
C GLY A 33 6.95 9.05 -4.45
N ARG A 34 7.67 7.94 -4.23
CA ARG A 34 7.40 7.01 -3.13
C ARG A 34 7.94 7.51 -1.80
N ASN A 35 7.06 7.64 -0.81
CA ASN A 35 7.44 7.72 0.59
C ASN A 35 7.19 6.36 1.27
N ASN A 36 8.27 5.60 1.49
CA ASN A 36 8.20 4.25 2.09
C ASN A 36 7.54 4.26 3.48
N GLN A 37 7.80 5.28 4.30
CA GLN A 37 7.23 5.34 5.64
C GLN A 37 5.72 5.51 5.60
N VAL A 38 5.21 6.38 4.72
CA VAL A 38 3.76 6.59 4.54
C VAL A 38 3.08 5.31 4.06
N VAL A 39 3.66 4.61 3.08
CA VAL A 39 3.13 3.33 2.59
C VAL A 39 3.10 2.29 3.70
N LYS A 40 4.20 2.13 4.44
CA LYS A 40 4.30 1.16 5.54
C LYS A 40 3.30 1.45 6.65
N GLN A 41 3.15 2.71 7.07
CA GLN A 41 2.20 3.09 8.12
C GLN A 41 0.75 2.82 7.71
N TYR A 42 0.40 3.16 6.46
CA TYR A 42 -0.93 2.90 5.93
C TYR A 42 -1.25 1.39 5.90
N MET A 43 -0.32 0.59 5.36
CA MET A 43 -0.50 -0.86 5.26
C MET A 43 -0.51 -1.53 6.63
N ALA A 44 0.32 -1.07 7.58
CA ALA A 44 0.32 -1.56 8.95
C ALA A 44 -1.03 -1.32 9.64
N LYS A 45 -1.59 -0.10 9.53
CA LYS A 45 -2.94 0.20 10.04
C LYS A 45 -3.98 -0.75 9.43
N ARG A 46 -4.01 -0.82 8.10
CA ARG A 46 -4.95 -1.67 7.35
C ARG A 46 -4.86 -3.16 7.75
N TRP A 47 -3.66 -3.68 7.93
CA TRP A 47 -3.46 -5.08 8.33
C TRP A 47 -3.76 -5.33 9.80
N SER A 48 -3.54 -4.35 10.68
CA SER A 48 -3.93 -4.46 12.08
C SER A 48 -5.45 -4.58 12.25
N GLU A 49 -6.21 -3.84 11.43
CA GLU A 49 -7.68 -3.89 11.41
C GLU A 49 -8.19 -5.20 10.80
N LYS A 50 -7.57 -5.66 9.70
CA LYS A 50 -8.00 -6.87 8.99
C LYS A 50 -7.58 -8.18 9.65
N PHE A 51 -6.39 -8.21 10.25
CA PHE A 51 -5.77 -9.40 10.83
C PHE A 51 -5.55 -9.22 12.34
N HIS A 52 -6.59 -8.73 13.03
CA HIS A 52 -6.52 -8.44 14.47
C HIS A 52 -6.07 -9.68 15.27
N GLY A 53 -5.13 -9.50 16.20
CA GLY A 53 -4.54 -10.58 17.00
C GLY A 53 -3.55 -11.52 16.26
N GLN A 54 -3.45 -11.44 14.93
CA GLN A 54 -2.62 -12.33 14.13
C GLN A 54 -1.23 -11.72 13.87
N ARG A 55 -0.42 -11.64 14.93
CA ARG A 55 0.90 -10.95 14.91
C ARG A 55 1.85 -11.51 13.86
N ASP A 56 1.91 -12.83 13.70
CA ASP A 56 2.81 -13.46 12.74
C ASP A 56 2.45 -13.11 11.29
N ILE A 57 1.16 -13.08 10.98
CA ILE A 57 0.67 -12.68 9.66
C ILE A 57 1.00 -11.21 9.39
N GLN A 58 0.78 -10.32 10.36
CA GLN A 58 1.13 -8.91 10.23
C GLN A 58 2.63 -8.72 9.99
N ALA A 59 3.49 -9.46 10.71
CA ALA A 59 4.94 -9.40 10.54
C ALA A 59 5.38 -9.91 9.15
N GLN A 60 4.82 -11.02 8.68
CA GLN A 60 5.11 -11.56 7.35
C GLN A 60 4.69 -10.58 6.25
N LEU A 61 3.50 -9.98 6.36
CA LEU A 61 3.02 -8.98 5.41
C LEU A 61 3.93 -7.74 5.36
N MET A 62 4.40 -7.27 6.50
CA MET A 62 5.36 -6.17 6.57
C MET A 62 6.70 -6.55 5.92
N SER A 63 7.21 -7.76 6.14
CA SER A 63 8.44 -8.22 5.50
C SER A 63 8.31 -8.30 3.97
N HIS A 64 7.19 -8.81 3.46
CA HIS A 64 6.91 -8.81 2.02
C HIS A 64 6.80 -7.40 1.43
N LEU A 65 6.18 -6.46 2.17
CA LEU A 65 6.12 -5.06 1.76
C LEU A 65 7.51 -4.44 1.69
N ASP A 66 8.36 -4.69 2.68
CA ASP A 66 9.73 -4.18 2.70
C ASP A 66 10.53 -4.68 1.50
N TYR A 67 10.42 -5.97 1.18
CA TYR A 67 11.03 -6.54 -0.01
C TYR A 67 10.50 -5.89 -1.29
N ALA A 68 9.17 -5.78 -1.45
CA ALA A 68 8.58 -5.17 -2.63
C ALA A 68 9.01 -3.71 -2.82
N LEU A 69 8.96 -2.90 -1.76
CA LEU A 69 9.35 -1.49 -1.83
C LEU A 69 10.82 -1.29 -2.20
N ALA A 70 11.70 -2.23 -1.84
CA ALA A 70 13.12 -2.19 -2.20
C ALA A 70 13.38 -2.56 -3.67
N HIS A 71 12.57 -3.46 -4.24
CA HIS A 71 12.84 -4.07 -5.56
C HIS A 71 11.86 -3.65 -6.66
N THR A 72 10.86 -2.83 -6.34
CA THR A 72 9.80 -2.47 -7.29
C THR A 72 9.99 -1.06 -7.83
N ASP A 73 10.25 -0.94 -9.13
CA ASP A 73 10.13 0.29 -9.92
C ASP A 73 9.44 0.01 -11.27
N TRP A 74 8.20 -0.49 -11.20
CA TRP A 74 7.42 -0.90 -12.38
C TRP A 74 7.19 0.25 -13.38
N HIS A 75 7.23 1.50 -12.91
CA HIS A 75 7.11 2.66 -13.79
C HIS A 75 8.34 2.84 -14.67
N ALA A 76 9.55 2.71 -14.11
CA ALA A 76 10.78 2.74 -14.90
C ALA A 76 10.85 1.56 -15.88
N GLU A 77 10.44 0.36 -15.46
CA GLU A 77 10.42 -0.83 -16.33
C GLU A 77 9.44 -0.72 -17.51
N ARG A 78 8.32 0.01 -17.37
CA ARG A 78 7.36 0.22 -18.46
C ARG A 78 7.78 1.30 -19.46
N GLN A 79 8.72 2.16 -19.09
CA GLN A 79 9.20 3.24 -19.95
C GLN A 79 10.49 2.89 -20.70
N ALA A 80 11.12 1.75 -20.39
CA ALA A 80 12.30 1.20 -21.05
C ALA A 80 11.92 0.37 -22.28
#